data_AF-A0A3R9B0E6-F1
#
_entry.id   AF-A0A3R9B0E6-F1
#
_cell.length_a   1.000
_cell.length_b   1.000
_cell.length_c   1.000
_cell.angle_alpha   90.00
_cell.angle_beta   90.00
_cell.angle_gamma   90.00
#
_symmetry.space_group_name_H-M   'P 1'
#
loop_
_entity.id
_entity.type
_entity.pdbx_description
1 polymer ?
#
loop_
_entity_poly.entity_id
_entity_poly.type
_entity_poly.pdbx_seq_one_letter_code
_entity_poly.pdbx_strand_id
1 'polypeptide(L)'
;MSISNNTNATFSFGEWEKNALSNLGSLQIRVSKALLKYQGSTDKTAVGEAATRYMSELRDAARRIQKATPAIQQKVDEIADMLCVMAQFSGITFDE
;
A
#
# COMPACT_ATOMS: atom_id res chain seq x y z
N MET A 1 -19.83 -38.81 16.25
CA MET A 1 -18.85 -38.23 15.30
C MET A 1 -19.38 -36.87 14.91
N SER A 2 -18.85 -35.81 15.50
CA SER A 2 -19.32 -34.43 15.24
C SER A 2 -18.71 -33.97 13.92
N ILE A 3 -19.55 -33.74 12.91
CA ILE A 3 -19.12 -33.25 11.60
C ILE A 3 -18.87 -31.76 11.76
N SER A 4 -17.60 -31.38 11.74
CA SER A 4 -17.13 -30.01 11.88
C SER A 4 -17.69 -29.12 10.76
N ASN A 5 -18.30 -28.05 11.23
CA ASN A 5 -18.87 -26.91 10.52
C ASN A 5 -17.92 -26.38 9.42
N ASN A 6 -18.21 -26.70 8.15
CA ASN A 6 -17.56 -26.06 7.02
C ASN A 6 -18.26 -24.71 6.77
N THR A 7 -17.93 -23.72 7.59
CA THR A 7 -18.12 -22.32 7.22
C THR A 7 -17.19 -22.05 6.04
N ASN A 8 -17.68 -22.37 4.84
CA ASN A 8 -17.29 -21.70 3.62
C ASN A 8 -17.73 -20.24 3.78
N ALA A 9 -17.02 -19.51 4.64
CA ALA A 9 -17.09 -18.07 4.72
C ALA A 9 -16.44 -17.58 3.44
N THR A 10 -17.22 -17.55 2.37
CA THR A 10 -17.02 -16.56 1.32
C THR A 10 -16.97 -15.24 2.07
N PHE A 11 -15.76 -14.77 2.36
CA PHE A 11 -15.53 -13.40 2.81
C PHE A 11 -16.09 -12.56 1.67
N SER A 12 -17.36 -12.22 1.77
CA SER A 12 -18.02 -11.36 0.81
C SER A 12 -17.47 -9.99 1.13
N PHE A 13 -16.31 -9.70 0.53
CA PHE A 13 -15.67 -8.40 0.62
C PHE A 13 -16.74 -7.36 0.33
N GLY A 14 -17.07 -6.55 1.33
CA GLY A 14 -18.06 -5.49 1.17
C GLY A 14 -17.64 -4.57 0.02
N GLU A 15 -18.58 -3.89 -0.64
CA GLU A 15 -18.26 -2.93 -1.71
C GLU A 15 -17.22 -1.89 -1.25
N TRP A 16 -17.27 -1.50 0.03
CA TRP A 16 -16.28 -0.63 0.65
C TRP A 16 -14.86 -1.24 0.66
N GLU A 17 -14.72 -2.54 0.93
CA GLU A 17 -13.45 -3.23 1.05
C GLU A 17 -12.82 -3.43 -0.32
N LYS A 18 -13.64 -3.78 -1.32
CA LYS A 18 -13.22 -3.83 -2.73
C LYS A 18 -12.76 -2.46 -3.21
N ASN A 19 -13.48 -1.39 -2.87
CA ASN A 19 -13.10 -0.03 -3.23
C ASN A 19 -11.78 0.39 -2.55
N ALA A 20 -11.61 0.07 -1.27
CA ALA A 20 -10.36 0.32 -0.55
C ALA A 20 -9.17 -0.42 -1.17
N LEU A 21 -9.32 -1.72 -1.45
CA LEU A 21 -8.31 -2.54 -2.11
C LEU A 21 -7.99 -2.05 -3.53
N SER A 22 -8.99 -1.59 -4.28
CA SER A 22 -8.79 -1.03 -5.63
C SER A 22 -8.02 0.30 -5.60
N ASN A 23 -8.34 1.18 -4.63
CA ASN A 23 -7.60 2.42 -4.40
C ASN A 23 -6.15 2.15 -4.00
N LEU A 24 -5.91 1.23 -3.06
CA LEU A 24 -4.57 0.81 -2.66
C LEU A 24 -3.81 0.16 -3.82
N GLY A 25 -4.46 -0.70 -4.62
CA GLY A 25 -3.87 -1.26 -5.83
C GLY A 25 -3.46 -0.19 -6.84
N SER A 26 -4.29 0.84 -7.03
CA SER A 26 -3.95 1.97 -7.89
C SER A 26 -2.77 2.80 -7.34
N LEU A 27 -2.65 2.93 -6.02
CA LEU A 27 -1.49 3.55 -5.38
C LEU A 27 -0.23 2.70 -5.58
N GLN A 28 -0.31 1.39 -5.34
CA GLN A 28 0.78 0.44 -5.57
C GLN A 28 1.32 0.55 -7.01
N ILE A 29 0.44 0.56 -8.02
CA ILE A 29 0.85 0.69 -9.43
C ILE A 29 1.58 2.01 -9.68
N ARG A 30 1.13 3.12 -9.08
CA ARG A 30 1.81 4.42 -9.19
C ARG A 30 3.18 4.39 -8.55
N VAL A 31 3.30 3.82 -7.35
CA VAL A 31 4.57 3.63 -6.63
C VAL A 31 5.54 2.76 -7.43
N SER A 32 5.09 1.61 -7.95
CA SER A 32 5.92 0.72 -8.77
C SER A 32 6.38 1.38 -10.08
N LYS A 33 5.50 2.13 -10.75
CA LYS A 33 5.88 2.91 -11.95
C LYS A 33 6.91 3.98 -11.62
N ALA A 34 6.77 4.64 -10.46
CA ALA A 34 7.72 5.62 -10.00
C ALA A 34 9.07 4.93 -9.73
N LEU A 35 9.10 3.85 -8.94
CA LEU A 35 10.28 3.00 -8.70
C LEU A 35 11.00 2.61 -10.00
N LEU A 36 10.28 2.08 -10.99
CA LEU A 36 10.83 1.70 -12.29
C LEU A 36 11.46 2.89 -13.03
N LYS A 37 10.78 4.05 -13.02
CA LYS A 37 11.30 5.29 -13.62
C LYS A 37 12.57 5.75 -12.90
N TYR A 38 12.62 5.57 -11.59
CA TYR A 38 13.73 6.00 -10.74
C TYR A 38 14.93 5.07 -10.79
N GLN A 39 14.73 3.77 -11.02
CA GLN A 39 15.83 2.83 -11.23
C GLN A 39 16.73 3.23 -12.42
N GLY A 40 16.18 3.98 -13.38
CA GLY A 40 16.92 4.59 -14.49
C GLY A 40 17.23 6.09 -14.33
N SER A 41 16.82 6.74 -13.24
CA SER A 41 17.01 8.19 -13.03
C SER A 41 18.04 8.46 -11.94
N THR A 42 18.92 9.45 -12.15
CA THR A 42 19.94 9.87 -11.17
C THR A 42 19.43 10.88 -10.14
N ASP A 43 18.20 11.38 -10.29
CA ASP A 43 17.65 12.43 -9.44
C ASP A 43 17.04 11.85 -8.15
N LYS A 44 17.90 11.66 -7.14
CA LYS A 44 17.52 11.13 -5.84
C LYS A 44 16.51 12.03 -5.12
N THR A 45 16.60 13.34 -5.28
CA THR A 45 15.69 14.30 -4.61
C THR A 45 14.24 14.10 -5.05
N ALA A 46 14.00 13.97 -6.36
CA ALA A 46 12.66 13.71 -6.90
C ALA A 46 12.10 12.34 -6.45
N VAL A 47 12.97 11.35 -6.21
CA VAL A 47 12.58 10.05 -5.63
C VAL A 47 12.04 10.24 -4.22
N GLY A 48 12.77 10.99 -3.37
CA GLY A 48 12.40 11.25 -1.98
C GLY A 48 11.11 12.06 -1.85
N GLU A 49 10.94 13.10 -2.67
CA GLU A 49 9.70 13.88 -2.71
C GLU A 49 8.51 13.02 -3.14
N ALA A 50 8.69 12.17 -4.16
CA ALA A 50 7.63 11.26 -4.58
C ALA A 50 7.31 10.21 -3.52
N ALA A 51 8.32 9.65 -2.86
CA ALA A 51 8.14 8.69 -1.78
C ALA A 51 7.34 9.31 -0.62
N THR A 52 7.69 10.53 -0.21
CA THR A 52 6.98 11.31 0.82
C THR A 52 5.54 11.60 0.43
N ARG A 53 5.31 12.00 -0.82
CA ARG A 53 3.97 12.26 -1.35
C ARG A 53 3.11 11.00 -1.34
N TYR A 54 3.62 9.90 -1.87
CA TYR A 54 2.88 8.64 -1.91
C TYR A 54 2.65 8.05 -0.52
N MET A 55 3.58 8.24 0.43
CA MET A 55 3.37 7.82 1.81
C MET A 55 2.28 8.64 2.52
N SER A 56 2.19 9.93 2.19
CA SER A 56 1.08 10.78 2.64
C SER A 56 -0.25 10.31 2.05
N GLU A 57 -0.28 9.97 0.76
CA GLU A 57 -1.47 9.37 0.11
C GLU A 57 -1.85 8.02 0.73
N LEU A 58 -0.86 7.18 1.08
CA LEU A 58 -1.08 5.90 1.75
C LEU A 58 -1.68 6.10 3.13
N ARG A 59 -1.14 7.02 3.95
CA ARG A 59 -1.69 7.37 5.27
C ARG A 59 -3.11 7.91 5.17
N ASP A 60 -3.41 8.75 4.18
CA ASP A 60 -4.75 9.29 3.98
C ASP A 60 -5.74 8.19 3.55
N ALA A 61 -5.32 7.30 2.64
CA ALA A 61 -6.10 6.13 2.25
C ALA A 61 -6.35 5.19 3.44
N ALA A 62 -5.32 4.89 4.23
CA ALA A 62 -5.42 4.08 5.44
C ALA A 62 -6.32 4.73 6.51
N ARG A 63 -6.29 6.06 6.66
CA ARG A 63 -7.19 6.79 7.57
C ARG A 63 -8.65 6.74 7.11
N ARG A 64 -8.90 6.73 5.81
CA ARG A 64 -10.27 6.60 5.24
C ARG A 64 -10.83 5.19 5.36
N ILE A 65 -9.96 4.19 5.55
CA ILE A 65 -10.37 2.81 5.80
C ILE A 65 -10.95 2.75 7.22
N GLN A 66 -12.27 2.64 7.31
CA GLN A 66 -12.99 2.56 8.59
C GLN A 66 -12.68 1.26 9.36
N LYS A 67 -12.31 0.20 8.64
CA LYS A 67 -11.99 -1.11 9.22
C LYS A 67 -10.76 -1.69 8.55
N ALA A 68 -9.67 -1.79 9.30
CA ALA A 68 -8.47 -2.47 8.86
C ALA A 68 -8.73 -3.99 8.87
N THR A 69 -9.01 -4.55 7.69
CA THR A 69 -9.04 -6.01 7.51
C THR A 69 -7.63 -6.50 7.20
N PRO A 70 -7.30 -7.77 7.48
CA PRO A 70 -5.96 -8.30 7.24
C PRO A 70 -5.52 -8.15 5.77
N ALA A 71 -6.43 -8.27 4.81
CA ALA A 71 -6.13 -8.06 3.39
C ALA A 71 -5.76 -6.60 3.07
N ILE A 72 -6.49 -5.65 3.67
CA ILE A 72 -6.19 -4.22 3.51
C ILE A 72 -4.88 -3.86 4.19
N GLN A 73 -4.64 -4.33 5.43
CA GLN A 73 -3.38 -4.08 6.12
C GLN A 73 -2.20 -4.65 5.34
N GLN A 74 -2.27 -5.90 4.91
CA GLN A 74 -1.24 -6.51 4.07
C GLN A 74 -0.94 -5.64 2.85
N LYS A 75 -1.96 -5.12 2.17
CA LYS A 75 -1.78 -4.24 1.00
C LYS A 75 -1.13 -2.90 1.37
N VAL A 76 -1.51 -2.32 2.52
CA VAL A 76 -0.91 -1.08 3.03
C VAL A 76 0.56 -1.31 3.38
N ASP A 77 0.88 -2.41 4.08
CA ASP A 77 2.24 -2.79 4.45
C ASP A 77 3.11 -3.03 3.21
N GLU A 78 2.60 -3.72 2.18
CA GLU A 78 3.31 -3.90 0.91
C GLU A 78 3.65 -2.56 0.23
N ILE A 79 2.72 -1.60 0.24
CA ILE A 79 2.95 -0.28 -0.36
C ILE A 79 3.92 0.52 0.51
N ALA A 80 3.81 0.43 1.83
CA ALA A 80 4.72 1.08 2.77
C ALA A 80 6.15 0.56 2.61
N ASP A 81 6.34 -0.74 2.43
CA ASP A 81 7.64 -1.36 2.14
C ASP A 81 8.24 -0.80 0.83
N MET A 82 7.47 -0.80 -0.26
CA MET A 82 7.91 -0.22 -1.54
C MET A 82 8.31 1.26 -1.41
N LEU A 83 7.56 2.03 -0.62
CA LEU A 83 7.87 3.42 -0.36
C LEU A 83 9.11 3.59 0.50
N CYS A 84 9.30 2.73 1.51
CA CYS A 84 10.49 2.71 2.35
C CYS A 84 11.73 2.43 1.49
N VAL A 85 11.63 1.48 0.55
CA VAL A 85 12.67 1.22 -0.43
C VAL A 85 12.95 2.47 -1.29
N MET A 86 11.92 3.16 -1.80
CA MET A 86 12.10 4.43 -2.54
C MET A 86 12.83 5.49 -1.70
N ALA A 87 12.41 5.67 -0.46
CA ALA A 87 13.01 6.61 0.48
C ALA A 87 14.49 6.28 0.74
N GLN A 88 14.81 5.01 0.98
CA GLN A 88 16.19 4.54 1.14
C GLN A 88 17.04 4.79 -0.12
N PHE A 89 16.50 4.54 -1.32
CA PHE A 89 17.18 4.87 -2.58
C PHE A 89 17.47 6.37 -2.71
N SER A 90 16.58 7.22 -2.20
CA SER A 90 16.73 8.67 -2.14
C SER A 90 17.67 9.15 -1.03
N GLY A 91 17.99 8.31 -0.04
CA GLY A 91 18.72 8.70 1.16
C GLY A 91 17.88 9.43 2.21
N ILE A 92 16.55 9.33 2.13
CA ILE A 92 15.64 9.85 3.17
C ILE A 92 15.06 8.68 3.98
N THR A 93 14.64 8.97 5.22
CA THR A 93 13.92 8.03 6.08
C THR A 93 12.58 8.63 6.43
N PHE A 94 11.54 7.80 6.47
CA PHE A 94 10.28 8.24 7.03
C PHE A 94 10.41 8.25 8.55
N ASP A 95 10.22 9.42 9.16
CA ASP A 95 10.12 9.55 10.61
C ASP A 95 8.85 8.81 11.07
N GLU A 96 8.99 7.92 12.06
CA GLU A 96 7.95 7.00 12.55
C GLU A 96 6.82 7.73 13.30
#